data_AF-A0A366ZGF8-F1
#
_entry.id   AF-A0A366ZGF8-F1
#
_cell.length_a   1.000
_cell.length_b   1.000
_cell.length_c   1.000
_cell.angle_alpha   90.00
_cell.angle_beta   90.00
_cell.angle_gamma   90.00
#
_symmetry.space_group_name_H-M   'P 1'
#
loop_
_entity.id
_entity.type
_entity.pdbx_description
1 polymer ?
#
loop_
_entity_poly.entity_id
_entity_poly.type
_entity_poly.pdbx_seq_one_letter_code
_entity_poly.pdbx_strand_id
1 'polypeptide(L)' 'MLLVAPGCDVDRAAEGWRRWHERTGSAQLYGAVSALPHDAGLVVRVAAHDGQLLRGAVAEALPLLRASAVSGRGSPS' A
#
# COMPACT_ATOMS: atom_id res chain seq x y z
N MET A 1 -11.25 4.76 -1.90
CA MET A 1 -10.44 4.31 -3.05
C MET A 1 -9.70 3.02 -2.69
N LEU A 2 -9.57 2.11 -3.65
CA LEU A 2 -8.89 0.82 -3.50
C LEU A 2 -7.73 0.76 -4.50
N LEU A 3 -6.53 0.41 -4.03
CA LEU A 3 -5.38 0.07 -4.86
C LEU A 3 -5.05 -1.40 -4.66
N VAL A 4 -4.82 -2.12 -5.76
CA VAL A 4 -4.44 -3.54 -5.74
C VAL A 4 -3.13 -3.68 -6.52
N ALA A 5 -2.13 -4.28 -5.89
CA ALA A 5 -0.82 -4.50 -6.49
C ALA A 5 -0.42 -5.98 -6.37
N PRO A 6 -0.46 -6.75 -7.48
CA PRO A 6 -0.09 -8.15 -7.45
C PRO A 6 1.42 -8.33 -7.24
N GLY A 7 1.82 -9.48 -6.70
CA GLY A 7 3.23 -9.83 -6.52
C GLY A 7 4.02 -8.83 -5.66
N CYS A 8 3.38 -8.29 -4.63
CA CYS A 8 3.97 -7.32 -3.70
C CYS A 8 3.98 -7.89 -2.28
N ASP A 9 4.99 -7.51 -1.51
CA ASP A 9 5.20 -7.91 -0.12
C ASP A 9 5.33 -6.66 0.76
N VAL A 10 4.52 -6.60 1.82
CA VAL A 10 4.46 -5.46 2.74
C VAL A 10 5.77 -5.29 3.51
N ASP A 11 6.49 -6.38 3.76
CA ASP A 11 7.71 -6.36 4.56
C ASP A 11 8.87 -5.67 3.84
N ARG A 12 8.89 -5.73 2.50
CA ARG A 12 9.92 -5.06 1.68
C ARG A 12 9.91 -3.53 1.81
N ALA A 13 8.77 -2.94 2.13
CA ALA A 13 8.62 -1.51 2.37
C ALA A 13 8.05 -1.22 3.78
N ALA A 14 8.27 -2.12 4.74
CA ALA A 14 7.65 -2.08 6.07
C ALA A 14 7.74 -0.71 6.76
N GLU A 15 8.94 -0.10 6.78
CA GLU A 15 9.15 1.21 7.39
C GLU A 15 8.40 2.33 6.66
N GLY A 16 8.31 2.26 5.34
CA GLY A 16 7.53 3.19 4.53
C GLY A 16 6.03 3.06 4.81
N TRP A 17 5.54 1.83 4.91
CA TRP A 17 4.16 1.54 5.26
C TRP A 17 3.81 1.96 6.69
N ARG A 18 4.71 1.76 7.65
CA ARG A 18 4.53 2.21 9.03
C ARG A 18 4.34 3.73 9.10
N ARG A 19 5.24 4.50 8.48
CA ARG A 19 5.14 5.98 8.43
C ARG A 19 3.90 6.46 7.69
N TRP A 20 3.52 5.77 6.62
CA TRP A 20 2.28 6.07 5.90
C TRP A 20 1.05 5.81 6.79
N HIS A 21 1.03 4.70 7.52
CA HIS A 21 -0.07 4.36 8.43
C HIS A 21 -0.20 5.36 9.60
N GLU A 22 0.92 5.80 10.18
CA GLU A 22 0.93 6.81 11.25
C GLU A 22 0.29 8.13 10.79
N ARG A 23 0.53 8.57 9.56
CA ARG A 23 -0.09 9.79 9.01
C ARG A 23 -1.52 9.62 8.55
N THR A 24 -1.89 8.41 8.10
CA THR A 24 -3.22 8.10 7.55
C THR A 24 -4.18 7.49 8.57
N GLY A 25 -3.83 7.49 9.86
CA GLY A 25 -4.71 7.08 10.96
C GLY A 25 -5.28 8.29 11.72
N SER A 26 -6.12 9.11 11.07
CA SER A 26 -6.73 10.29 11.69
C SER A 26 -8.25 10.32 11.52
N ALA A 27 -8.92 11.27 12.17
CA ALA A 27 -10.37 11.46 12.02
C ALA A 27 -10.80 11.86 10.60
N GLN A 28 -9.88 12.42 9.79
CA GLN A 28 -10.17 12.95 8.45
C GLN A 28 -9.67 12.03 7.33
N LEU A 29 -8.83 11.05 7.66
CA LEU A 29 -8.15 10.18 6.72
C LEU A 29 -7.97 8.81 7.35
N TYR A 30 -8.41 7.79 6.64
CA TYR A 30 -8.22 6.39 6.97
C TYR A 30 -7.38 5.74 5.87
N GLY A 31 -6.30 5.08 6.28
CA GLY A 31 -5.46 4.24 5.44
C GLY A 31 -5.31 2.85 6.06
N ALA A 32 -5.42 1.81 5.23
CA ALA A 32 -5.10 0.44 5.64
C ALA A 32 -4.43 -0.32 4.51
N VAL A 33 -3.43 -1.12 4.86
CA VAL A 33 -2.72 -2.04 3.96
C VAL A 33 -3.02 -3.46 4.39
N SER A 34 -3.22 -4.36 3.44
CA SER A 34 -3.49 -5.77 3.72
C SER A 34 -2.79 -6.62 2.67
N ALA A 35 -2.07 -7.65 3.12
CA ALA A 35 -1.54 -8.68 2.24
C ALA A 35 -2.70 -9.55 1.71
N LEU A 36 -2.63 -9.88 0.42
CA LEU A 36 -3.50 -10.87 -0.18
C LEU A 36 -2.94 -12.27 0.13
N PRO A 37 -3.81 -13.30 0.20
CA PRO A 37 -3.39 -14.67 0.46
C PRO A 37 -2.35 -15.19 -0.56
N HIS A 38 -1.57 -16.19 -0.16
CA HIS A 38 -0.62 -16.91 -1.03
C HIS A 38 0.36 -15.98 -1.77
N ASP A 39 0.80 -14.91 -1.10
CA ASP A 39 1.70 -13.89 -1.66
C ASP A 39 1.18 -13.27 -2.97
N ALA A 40 -0.14 -13.30 -3.18
CA ALA A 40 -0.76 -12.80 -4.40
C ALA A 40 -0.58 -11.30 -4.59
N GLY A 41 -0.28 -10.55 -3.51
CA GLY A 41 0.05 -9.14 -3.55
C GLY A 41 -0.45 -8.36 -2.35
N LEU A 42 -0.68 -7.06 -2.56
CA LEU A 42 -1.15 -6.13 -1.54
C LEU A 42 -2.41 -5.40 -1.98
N VAL A 43 -3.24 -5.04 -1.00
CA VAL A 43 -4.37 -4.14 -1.15
C VAL A 43 -4.20 -2.95 -0.22
N VAL A 44 -4.36 -1.73 -0.77
CA VAL A 44 -4.38 -0.48 0.01
C VAL A 44 -5.76 0.14 -0.09
N ARG A 45 -6.37 0.38 1.07
CA ARG A 45 -7.67 1.05 1.22
C ARG A 45 -7.44 2.44 1.75
N VAL A 46 -8.02 3.44 1.08
CA VAL A 46 -7.98 4.85 1.51
C VAL A 46 -9.38 5.44 1.51
N ALA A 47 -9.79 6.03 2.61
CA ALA A 47 -10.99 6.84 2.73
C ALA A 47 -10.63 8.19 3.36
N ALA A 48 -11.19 9.28 2.85
CA ALA A 48 -10.89 10.62 3.34
C ALA A 48 -12.14 11.49 3.34
N HIS A 49 -12.16 12.50 4.20
CA HIS A 49 -13.25 13.46 4.29
C HIS A 49 -13.39 14.32 3.02
N ASP A 50 -12.27 14.61 2.35
CA ASP A 50 -12.24 15.36 1.10
C ASP A 50 -11.33 14.75 0.03
N GLY A 51 -11.48 15.24 -1.21
CA GLY A 51 -10.74 14.73 -2.36
C GLY A 51 -9.27 15.12 -2.42
N GLN A 52 -8.84 16.21 -1.78
CA GLN A 52 -7.43 16.61 -1.72
C GLN A 52 -6.65 15.62 -0.84
N LEU A 53 -7.15 15.34 0.36
CA LEU A 53 -6.58 14.35 1.27
C LEU A 53 -6.52 12.96 0.64
N LEU A 54 -7.60 12.54 -0.04
CA LEU A 54 -7.63 11.26 -0.73
C LEU A 54 -6.52 11.15 -1.79
N ARG A 55 -6.36 12.18 -2.63
CA ARG A 55 -5.33 12.18 -3.69
C ARG A 55 -3.92 12.19 -3.12
N GLY A 56 -3.67 12.95 -2.04
CA GLY A 56 -2.37 12.98 -1.37
C GLY A 56 -1.97 11.60 -0.83
N ALA A 57 -2.85 10.98 -0.04
CA ALA A 57 -2.61 9.67 0.54
C ALA A 57 -2.37 8.57 -0.51
N VAL A 58 -3.10 8.63 -1.63
CA VAL A 58 -2.92 7.75 -2.77
C VAL A 58 -1.59 7.98 -3.48
N ALA A 59 -1.24 9.24 -3.74
CA ALA A 59 0.03 9.58 -4.40
C ALA A 59 1.24 9.09 -3.61
N GLU A 60 1.15 9.09 -2.28
CA GLU A 60 2.17 8.56 -1.38
C GLU A 60 2.18 7.02 -1.30
N ALA A 61 1.02 6.38 -1.41
CA ALA A 61 0.92 4.92 -1.39
C ALA A 61 1.48 4.26 -2.67
N LEU A 62 1.35 4.91 -3.82
CA LEU A 62 1.82 4.38 -5.12
C LEU A 62 3.33 4.04 -5.16
N PRO A 63 4.27 4.91 -4.72
CA PRO A 63 5.69 4.55 -4.68
C PRO A 63 5.98 3.45 -3.66
N LEU A 64 5.24 3.38 -2.55
CA LEU A 64 5.39 2.30 -1.56
C LEU A 64 4.95 0.95 -2.14
N LEU A 65 3.84 0.91 -2.90
CA LEU A 65 3.42 -0.28 -3.64
C LEU A 65 4.50 -0.74 -4.63
N ARG A 66 5.13 0.20 -5.35
CA ARG A 66 6.23 -0.12 -6.27
C ARG A 66 7.47 -0.65 -5.53
N ALA A 67 7.82 -0.07 -4.40
CA ALA A 67 8.92 -0.54 -3.56
C ALA A 67 8.65 -1.92 -2.94
N SER A 68 7.37 -2.25 -2.74
CA SER A 68 6.91 -3.55 -2.24
C SER A 68 6.92 -4.65 -3.32
N ALA A 69 7.08 -4.30 -4.59
CA ALA A 69 7.01 -5.26 -5.69
C ALA A 69 8.14 -6.30 -5.59
N VAL A 70 7.78 -7.57 -5.66
CA VAL A 70 8.72 -8.69 -5.79
C VAL A 70 9.30 -8.63 -7.21
N SER A 71 10.61 -8.42 -7.32
CA SER A 71 11.27 -8.48 -8.62
C SER A 71 11.22 -9.94 -9.08
N GLY A 72 10.37 -10.23 -10.06
CA GLY A 72 10.35 -11.53 -10.73
C GLY A 72 11.69 -11.80 -11.41
N ARG A 73 12.63 -12.40 -10.69
CA ARG A 73 13.76 -13.14 -11.26
C ARG A 73 13.82 -14.51 -10.58
N GLY A 74 13.11 -15.45 -11.21
CA GLY A 74 13.50 -16.86 -11.29
C GLY A 74 13.25 -17.71 -10.05
N SER A 75 12.22 -18.54 -10.13
CA SER A 75 12.37 -19.97 -9.84
C SER A 75 11.35 -20.74 -10.67
N PRO A 76 11.64 -21.03 -11.96
CA PRO A 76 11.05 -22.20 -12.56
C PRO A 76 11.66 -23.43 -11.87
N SER A 77 10.81 -24.24 -11.24
CA SER A 77 11.15 -25.62 -10.86
C SER A 77 11.31 -26.49 -12.09
#